data_AF-A0A2K6PA93-F1
#
_entry.id   AF-A0A2K6PA93-F1
#
_cell.length_a   1.000
_cell.length_b   1.000
_cell.length_c   1.000
_cell.angle_alpha   90.00
_cell.angle_beta   90.00
_cell.angle_gamma   90.00
#
_symmetry.space_group_name_H-M   'P 1'
#
loop_
_entity.id
_entity.type
_entity.pdbx_description
1 polymer ?
#
loop_
_entity_poly.entity_id
_entity_poly.type
_entity_poly.pdbx_seq_one_letter_code
_entity_poly.pdbx_strand_id
1 'polypeptide(L)'
;MDLLRELKAMPITLHLLQSTRVGMSVNALRKQSSDEEVIALAKSLIKSWKKLLDASDAKARERGRGTPLPTSSRDASQASDPSRKRPELPRAPSTPRITTFPPVPVTCDAVRNKCREMLTAALQTAHDHVAIGADCQRLSAQIEECIFRDVGNTDMKYKNRVRSRISNLKDAKNPDLRRNVLCGAITPQQIAVMTSEEMASDELKEIRKAMTKEAIREHQMARTGGTQTDLFTCGKCRKKNCTYTQVQTRSSDEPMTTFVVCNECGNRWKFC
;
A
#
# COMPACT_ATOMS: atom_id res chain seq x y z
N MET A 1 -27.24 41.15 14.29
CA MET A 1 -27.05 42.03 13.10
C MET A 1 -25.72 42.77 13.13
N ASP A 2 -25.29 43.26 14.29
CA ASP A 2 -24.12 44.13 14.44
C ASP A 2 -22.80 43.47 14.06
N LEU A 3 -22.64 42.19 14.40
CA LEU A 3 -21.43 41.41 14.06
C LEU A 3 -21.16 41.32 12.54
N LEU A 4 -22.20 41.28 11.69
CA LEU A 4 -22.02 41.26 10.22
C LEU A 4 -21.65 42.64 9.66
N ARG A 5 -22.12 43.72 10.31
CA ARG A 5 -21.76 45.10 9.94
C ARG A 5 -20.32 45.41 10.36
N GLU A 6 -19.91 44.93 11.52
CA GLU A 6 -18.54 45.05 12.02
C GLU A 6 -17.55 44.22 11.17
N LEU A 7 -17.96 43.01 10.76
CA LEU A 7 -17.18 42.19 9.83
C LEU A 7 -17.06 42.80 8.42
N LYS A 8 -18.02 43.65 8.01
CA LYS A 8 -17.95 44.45 6.77
C LYS A 8 -16.99 45.63 6.89
N ALA A 9 -16.80 46.17 8.10
CA ALA A 9 -15.91 47.31 8.36
C ALA A 9 -14.43 46.91 8.48
N MET A 10 -14.13 45.64 8.78
CA MET A 10 -12.76 45.15 8.88
C MET A 10 -12.14 44.85 7.51
N PRO A 11 -10.91 45.31 7.22
CA PRO A 11 -10.21 44.95 5.98
C PRO A 11 -9.76 43.48 6.05
N ILE A 12 -10.53 42.59 5.41
CA ILE A 12 -10.17 41.17 5.37
C ILE A 12 -9.07 40.91 4.33
N THR A 13 -8.03 40.19 4.74
CA THR A 13 -6.99 39.71 3.83
C THR A 13 -7.26 38.27 3.41
N LEU A 14 -6.78 37.88 2.22
CA LEU A 14 -6.97 36.53 1.67
C LEU A 14 -6.43 35.43 2.60
N HIS A 15 -5.31 35.70 3.28
CA HIS A 15 -4.73 34.81 4.28
C HIS A 15 -5.67 34.62 5.49
N LEU A 16 -6.30 35.71 5.97
CA LEU A 16 -7.27 35.64 7.07
C LEU A 16 -8.53 34.87 6.66
N LEU A 17 -8.99 35.04 5.41
CA LEU A 17 -10.15 34.33 4.88
C LEU A 17 -9.93 32.82 4.75
N GLN A 18 -8.75 32.39 4.31
CA GLN A 18 -8.38 30.98 4.16
C GLN A 18 -8.11 30.29 5.51
N SER A 19 -7.40 30.96 6.42
CA SER A 19 -7.04 30.40 7.74
C SER A 19 -8.24 30.25 8.67
N THR A 20 -9.11 31.27 8.73
CA THR A 20 -10.26 31.27 9.65
C THR A 20 -11.48 30.52 9.12
N ARG A 21 -11.52 30.22 7.82
CA ARG A 21 -12.68 29.62 7.12
C ARG A 21 -14.00 30.38 7.36
N VAL A 22 -13.94 31.67 7.69
CA VAL A 22 -15.11 32.51 8.01
C VAL A 22 -16.14 32.54 6.87
N GLY A 23 -15.71 32.33 5.61
CA GLY A 23 -16.58 32.18 4.44
C GLY A 23 -17.60 31.03 4.56
N MET A 24 -17.23 29.93 5.22
CA MET A 24 -18.15 28.81 5.44
C MET A 24 -19.19 29.14 6.50
N SER A 25 -18.77 29.78 7.59
CA SER A 25 -19.65 30.20 8.70
C SER A 25 -20.67 31.24 8.23
N VAL A 26 -20.27 32.22 7.41
CA VAL A 26 -21.18 33.22 6.84
C VAL A 26 -22.13 32.61 5.80
N ASN A 27 -21.69 31.60 5.05
CA ASN A 27 -22.57 30.87 4.11
C ASN A 27 -23.55 29.93 4.84
N ALA A 28 -23.17 29.36 5.97
CA ALA A 28 -24.07 28.62 6.84
C ALA A 28 -25.12 29.56 7.46
N LEU A 29 -24.69 30.74 7.95
CA LEU A 29 -25.58 31.76 8.48
C LEU A 29 -26.61 32.22 7.44
N ARG A 30 -26.18 32.45 6.19
CA ARG A 30 -27.09 32.78 5.06
C ARG A 30 -28.16 31.70 4.83
N LYS A 31 -27.84 30.42 5.03
CA LYS A 31 -28.77 29.30 4.79
C LYS A 31 -29.74 29.07 5.94
N GLN A 32 -29.36 29.44 7.15
CA GLN A 32 -30.12 29.17 8.37
C GLN A 32 -30.94 30.40 8.84
N SER A 33 -30.61 31.60 8.38
CA SER A 33 -31.33 32.83 8.73
C SER A 33 -32.60 33.00 7.90
N SER A 34 -33.70 33.38 8.55
CA SER A 34 -34.99 33.74 7.90
C SER A 34 -35.10 35.24 7.56
N ASP A 35 -34.19 36.07 8.08
CA ASP A 35 -34.19 37.52 7.87
C ASP A 35 -33.55 37.92 6.53
N GLU A 36 -34.31 38.59 5.66
CA GLU A 36 -33.84 38.97 4.32
C GLU A 36 -32.62 39.92 4.35
N GLU A 37 -32.54 40.82 5.34
CA GLU A 37 -31.41 41.74 5.49
C GLU A 37 -30.10 41.03 5.85
N VAL A 38 -30.16 40.01 6.72
CA VAL A 38 -29.01 39.16 7.08
C VAL A 38 -28.50 38.43 5.84
N ILE A 39 -29.42 37.86 5.06
CA ILE A 39 -29.11 37.12 3.85
C ILE A 39 -28.48 38.04 2.80
N ALA A 40 -29.00 39.26 2.63
CA ALA A 40 -28.47 40.25 1.70
C ALA A 40 -27.04 40.69 2.09
N LEU A 41 -26.79 40.98 3.36
CA LEU A 41 -25.46 41.34 3.87
C LEU A 41 -24.46 40.19 3.74
N ALA A 42 -24.86 38.96 4.08
CA ALA A 42 -24.04 37.76 3.93
C ALA A 42 -23.70 37.47 2.45
N LYS A 43 -24.67 37.61 1.53
CA LYS A 43 -24.44 37.49 0.08
C LYS A 43 -23.44 38.54 -0.43
N SER A 44 -23.55 39.78 0.05
CA SER A 44 -22.64 40.88 -0.32
C SER A 44 -21.20 40.60 0.13
N LEU A 45 -21.02 40.13 1.37
CA LEU A 45 -19.70 39.72 1.91
C LEU A 45 -19.09 38.55 1.15
N ILE A 46 -19.87 37.52 0.85
CA ILE A 46 -19.39 36.37 0.05
C ILE A 46 -18.98 36.83 -1.35
N LYS A 47 -19.69 37.79 -1.95
CA LYS A 47 -19.36 38.33 -3.27
C LYS A 47 -18.07 39.15 -3.27
N SER A 48 -17.84 39.99 -2.25
CA SER A 48 -16.60 40.77 -2.13
C SER A 48 -15.39 39.87 -1.90
N TRP A 49 -15.53 38.81 -1.09
CA TRP A 49 -14.47 37.85 -0.83
C TRP A 49 -14.13 36.95 -2.02
N LYS A 50 -15.13 36.53 -2.81
CA LYS A 50 -14.90 35.83 -4.08
C LYS A 50 -14.10 36.67 -5.07
N LYS A 51 -14.42 37.98 -5.18
CA LYS A 51 -13.68 38.91 -6.04
C LYS A 51 -12.20 39.04 -5.65
N LEU A 52 -11.88 38.94 -4.36
CA LEU A 52 -10.49 38.95 -3.88
C LEU A 52 -9.74 37.65 -4.21
N LEU A 53 -10.43 36.50 -4.24
CA LEU A 53 -9.85 35.23 -4.68
C LEU A 53 -9.60 35.23 -6.19
N ASP A 54 -10.57 35.67 -7.00
CA ASP A 54 -10.45 35.73 -8.46
C ASP A 54 -9.34 36.71 -8.91
N ALA A 55 -9.20 37.85 -8.23
CA ALA A 55 -8.12 38.81 -8.48
C ALA A 55 -6.72 38.28 -8.10
N SER A 56 -6.64 37.38 -7.10
CA SER A 56 -5.41 36.72 -6.71
C SER A 56 -5.01 35.61 -7.70
N ASP A 57 -5.98 34.83 -8.20
CA ASP A 57 -5.74 33.78 -9.20
C ASP A 57 -5.26 34.38 -10.53
N ALA A 58 -5.84 35.51 -10.93
CA ALA A 58 -5.40 36.28 -12.11
C ALA A 58 -3.94 36.78 -11.98
N LYS A 59 -3.54 37.27 -10.79
CA LYS A 59 -2.14 37.69 -10.53
C LYS A 59 -1.15 36.53 -10.44
N ALA A 60 -1.58 35.34 -10.02
CA ALA A 60 -0.75 34.14 -10.01
C ALA A 60 -0.51 33.61 -11.43
N ARG A 61 -1.49 33.74 -12.33
CA ARG A 61 -1.38 33.29 -13.74
C ARG A 61 -0.46 34.17 -14.58
N GLU A 62 -0.43 35.48 -14.35
CA GLU A 62 0.49 36.42 -15.04
C GLU A 62 1.97 36.20 -14.69
N ARG A 63 2.28 35.74 -13.47
CA ARG A 63 3.68 35.46 -13.06
C ARG A 63 4.26 34.17 -13.66
N GLY A 64 3.46 33.37 -14.37
CA GLY A 64 3.87 32.08 -14.94
C GLY A 64 4.34 32.12 -16.40
N ARG A 65 4.38 33.29 -17.07
CA ARG A 65 4.67 33.39 -18.51
C ARG A 65 5.75 34.44 -18.80
N GLY A 66 7.01 34.01 -18.74
CA GLY A 66 8.24 34.72 -19.14
C GLY A 66 9.40 34.09 -18.37
N THR A 67 10.44 33.45 -18.94
CA THR A 67 11.25 33.73 -20.13
C THR A 67 12.12 32.46 -20.42
N PRO A 68 12.73 32.28 -21.62
CA PRO A 68 13.31 31.01 -22.10
C PRO A 68 14.66 30.59 -21.48
N LEU A 69 14.96 29.30 -21.62
CA LEU A 69 16.28 28.66 -21.40
C LEU A 69 17.41 29.33 -22.22
N PRO A 70 18.66 29.19 -21.74
CA PRO A 70 19.70 28.66 -22.62
C PRO A 70 20.53 27.52 -22.00
N THR A 71 21.09 26.75 -22.91
CA THR A 71 21.97 25.59 -22.76
C THR A 71 23.46 26.02 -22.64
N SER A 72 24.26 25.40 -21.77
CA SER A 72 25.61 24.83 -22.09
C SER A 72 26.38 24.24 -20.88
N SER A 73 26.77 22.98 -21.06
CA SER A 73 28.03 22.24 -20.80
C SER A 73 29.12 22.62 -19.76
N ARG A 74 29.54 21.58 -18.99
CA ARG A 74 30.89 21.26 -18.40
C ARG A 74 31.42 22.21 -17.30
N ASP A 75 32.19 21.86 -16.26
CA ASP A 75 33.05 20.71 -15.92
C ASP A 75 33.25 20.56 -14.37
N ALA A 76 34.20 19.71 -13.95
CA ALA A 76 34.49 19.01 -12.71
C ALA A 76 34.80 19.75 -11.35
N SER A 77 34.55 18.99 -10.26
CA SER A 77 35.31 18.80 -9.01
C SER A 77 35.60 19.95 -8.01
N GLN A 78 35.13 19.82 -6.76
CA GLN A 78 35.95 19.49 -5.56
C GLN A 78 35.16 19.69 -4.24
N ALA A 79 35.59 18.95 -3.22
CA ALA A 79 35.02 18.82 -1.88
C ALA A 79 35.42 19.96 -0.93
N SER A 80 34.58 20.26 0.08
CA SER A 80 34.98 20.57 1.47
C SER A 80 33.79 21.03 2.34
N ASP A 81 33.55 20.34 3.46
CA ASP A 81 32.87 20.82 4.68
C ASP A 81 33.73 21.93 5.33
N PRO A 82 33.17 22.97 5.99
CA PRO A 82 32.95 22.85 7.44
C PRO A 82 31.70 23.59 7.97
N SER A 83 30.94 22.92 8.85
CA SER A 83 30.42 23.38 10.16
C SER A 83 30.22 24.90 10.40
N ARG A 84 28.97 25.33 10.69
CA ARG A 84 28.57 25.96 11.99
C ARG A 84 27.13 26.54 12.03
N LYS A 85 26.50 26.30 13.20
CA LYS A 85 25.57 27.14 13.98
C LYS A 85 24.05 27.08 13.69
N ARG A 86 23.44 26.22 14.50
CA ARG A 86 22.08 26.26 15.07
C ARG A 86 21.78 27.59 15.80
N PRO A 87 20.58 28.16 15.64
CA PRO A 87 19.94 29.00 16.66
C PRO A 87 18.86 28.22 17.42
N GLU A 88 18.94 28.30 18.73
CA GLU A 88 18.01 27.76 19.73
C GLU A 88 17.07 28.90 20.20
N LEU A 89 15.77 28.60 20.37
CA LEU A 89 14.74 29.50 20.90
C LEU A 89 13.69 28.64 21.68
N PRO A 90 12.95 29.20 22.65
CA PRO A 90 13.04 28.80 24.06
C PRO A 90 11.91 27.86 24.52
N ARG A 91 12.20 27.15 25.62
CA ARG A 91 11.28 26.29 26.37
C ARG A 91 10.69 27.03 27.56
N ALA A 92 9.36 27.01 27.71
CA ALA A 92 8.56 26.83 28.95
C ALA A 92 7.07 27.21 28.71
N PRO A 93 6.10 26.85 29.57
CA PRO A 93 6.04 25.79 30.58
C PRO A 93 4.83 24.83 30.40
N SER A 94 4.86 23.72 31.11
CA SER A 94 3.85 22.68 31.24
C SER A 94 2.73 23.02 32.22
N THR A 95 1.46 22.70 31.88
CA THR A 95 0.36 22.37 32.81
C THR A 95 -0.62 21.34 32.16
N PRO A 96 -1.43 20.60 32.93
CA PRO A 96 -1.69 19.16 32.72
C PRO A 96 -3.02 18.76 32.02
N ARG A 97 -2.98 17.59 31.33
CA ARG A 97 -3.92 16.42 31.29
C ARG A 97 -5.38 16.66 31.78
N ILE A 98 -6.49 16.24 31.14
CA ILE A 98 -6.90 15.04 30.36
C ILE A 98 -8.26 15.32 29.70
N THR A 99 -8.49 14.88 28.46
CA THR A 99 -9.75 14.23 28.03
C THR A 99 -9.57 13.58 26.66
N THR A 100 -9.46 12.25 26.71
CA THR A 100 -9.84 11.18 25.78
C THR A 100 -10.00 11.48 24.27
N PHE A 101 -9.46 10.52 23.49
CA PHE A 101 -9.63 10.22 22.05
C PHE A 101 -8.46 10.64 21.15
N PRO A 102 -7.79 9.68 20.48
CA PRO A 102 -6.72 10.00 19.53
C PRO A 102 -7.34 10.72 18.33
N PRO A 103 -6.74 11.82 17.82
CA PRO A 103 -7.22 12.46 16.61
C PRO A 103 -7.08 11.46 15.47
N VAL A 104 -8.14 11.27 14.68
CA VAL A 104 -8.03 10.60 13.39
C VAL A 104 -6.87 11.26 12.64
N PRO A 105 -5.87 10.51 12.12
CA PRO A 105 -4.76 11.10 11.38
C PRO A 105 -5.33 11.80 10.15
N VAL A 106 -5.51 13.12 10.17
CA VAL A 106 -6.12 13.84 9.04
C VAL A 106 -5.06 13.98 7.97
N THR A 107 -5.25 13.31 6.84
CA THR A 107 -4.32 13.38 5.71
C THR A 107 -4.77 14.46 4.74
N CYS A 108 -3.84 15.35 4.39
CA CYS A 108 -4.08 16.42 3.42
C CYS A 108 -4.01 15.94 1.96
N ASP A 109 -3.73 14.66 1.73
CA ASP A 109 -3.52 14.07 0.41
C ASP A 109 -4.82 13.46 -0.15
N ALA A 110 -5.21 13.89 -1.35
CA ALA A 110 -6.43 13.45 -2.03
C ALA A 110 -6.42 11.95 -2.37
N VAL A 111 -5.25 11.38 -2.70
CA VAL A 111 -5.08 9.95 -2.98
C VAL A 111 -5.24 9.14 -1.71
N ARG A 112 -4.63 9.59 -0.60
CA ARG A 112 -4.78 8.93 0.72
C ARG A 112 -6.24 8.93 1.19
N ASN A 113 -6.93 10.06 1.02
CA ASN A 113 -8.36 10.15 1.32
C ASN A 113 -9.21 9.19 0.46
N LYS A 114 -8.91 9.06 -0.84
CA LYS A 114 -9.62 8.08 -1.69
C LYS A 114 -9.33 6.64 -1.29
N CYS A 115 -8.09 6.33 -0.92
CA CYS A 115 -7.73 5.01 -0.39
C CYS A 115 -8.49 4.66 0.88
N ARG A 116 -8.65 5.61 1.81
CA ARG A 116 -9.45 5.44 3.04
C ARG A 116 -10.90 5.18 2.73
N GLU A 117 -11.50 5.95 1.82
CA GLU A 117 -12.89 5.75 1.38
C GLU A 117 -13.09 4.34 0.80
N MET A 118 -12.17 3.89 -0.06
CA MET A 118 -12.22 2.54 -0.64
C MET A 118 -12.04 1.44 0.40
N LEU A 119 -11.17 1.64 1.40
CA LEU A 119 -10.99 0.72 2.53
C LEU A 119 -12.25 0.68 3.41
N THR A 120 -12.89 1.82 3.67
CA THR A 120 -14.16 1.85 4.40
C THR A 120 -15.24 1.08 3.65
N ALA A 121 -15.37 1.28 2.34
CA ALA A 121 -16.33 0.53 1.52
C ALA A 121 -16.06 -0.99 1.54
N ALA A 122 -14.80 -1.40 1.57
CA ALA A 122 -14.42 -2.81 1.72
C ALA A 122 -14.86 -3.40 3.08
N LEU A 123 -14.63 -2.66 4.17
CA LEU A 123 -15.04 -3.08 5.52
C LEU A 123 -16.57 -3.11 5.70
N GLN A 124 -17.30 -2.30 4.94
CA GLN A 124 -18.76 -2.26 4.95
C GLN A 124 -19.42 -3.35 4.09
N THR A 125 -18.63 -4.14 3.35
CA THR A 125 -19.15 -5.22 2.51
C THR A 125 -19.86 -6.24 3.41
N ALA A 126 -21.16 -6.46 3.19
CA ALA A 126 -22.07 -7.33 3.98
C ALA A 126 -22.56 -6.81 5.35
N HIS A 127 -22.35 -5.52 5.69
CA HIS A 127 -22.88 -4.90 6.92
C HIS A 127 -22.51 -5.58 8.25
N ASP A 128 -21.50 -6.48 8.27
CA ASP A 128 -21.00 -7.13 9.50
C ASP A 128 -20.58 -6.09 10.56
N HIS A 129 -20.15 -4.90 10.13
CA HIS A 129 -19.78 -3.79 11.02
C HIS A 129 -20.93 -3.27 11.89
N VAL A 130 -22.19 -3.45 11.46
CA VAL A 130 -23.38 -3.02 12.21
C VAL A 130 -23.59 -3.93 13.42
N ALA A 131 -23.40 -5.24 13.24
CA ALA A 131 -23.53 -6.22 14.32
C ALA A 131 -22.41 -6.07 15.37
N ILE A 132 -21.20 -5.70 14.93
CA ILE A 132 -20.02 -5.55 15.79
C ILE A 132 -19.94 -4.13 16.42
N GLY A 133 -20.61 -3.14 15.84
CA GLY A 133 -20.58 -1.76 16.31
C GLY A 133 -19.24 -1.04 16.07
N ALA A 134 -18.47 -1.49 15.07
CA ALA A 134 -17.14 -0.97 14.78
C ALA A 134 -17.15 0.24 13.83
N ASP A 135 -16.38 1.28 14.19
CA ASP A 135 -16.19 2.48 13.37
C ASP A 135 -15.31 2.20 12.14
N CYS A 136 -15.92 1.79 11.03
CA CYS A 136 -15.21 1.45 9.78
C CYS A 136 -14.33 2.60 9.26
N GLN A 137 -14.77 3.85 9.42
CA GLN A 137 -14.01 5.04 9.00
C GLN A 137 -12.74 5.25 9.83
N ARG A 138 -12.81 4.97 11.12
CA ARG A 138 -11.65 5.08 12.01
C ARG A 138 -10.67 3.94 11.76
N LEU A 139 -11.19 2.73 11.57
CA LEU A 139 -10.39 1.55 11.29
C LEU A 139 -9.66 1.66 9.95
N SER A 140 -10.35 2.11 8.89
CA SER A 140 -9.74 2.34 7.57
C SER A 140 -8.66 3.40 7.61
N ALA A 141 -8.85 4.49 8.36
CA ALA A 141 -7.83 5.51 8.57
C ALA A 141 -6.59 4.95 9.29
N GLN A 142 -6.77 4.09 10.29
CA GLN A 142 -5.65 3.44 11.00
C GLN A 142 -4.89 2.46 10.11
N ILE A 143 -5.59 1.64 9.33
CA ILE A 143 -4.98 0.69 8.40
C ILE A 143 -4.18 1.46 7.34
N GLU A 144 -4.77 2.50 6.75
CA GLU A 144 -4.09 3.32 5.75
C GLU A 144 -2.85 4.02 6.32
N GLU A 145 -2.93 4.56 7.53
CA GLU A 145 -1.79 5.20 8.19
C GLU A 145 -0.66 4.20 8.44
N CYS A 146 -0.98 2.96 8.83
CA CYS A 146 0.03 1.91 9.01
C CYS A 146 0.68 1.54 7.67
N ILE A 147 -0.10 1.40 6.60
CA ILE A 147 0.44 1.13 5.25
C ILE A 147 1.32 2.29 4.77
N PHE A 148 0.91 3.53 5.01
CA PHE A 148 1.67 4.71 4.63
C PHE A 148 2.98 4.82 5.42
N ARG A 149 2.97 4.51 6.72
CA ARG A 149 4.17 4.48 7.55
C ARG A 149 5.18 3.44 7.07
N ASP A 150 4.73 2.28 6.60
CA ASP A 150 5.61 1.23 6.11
C ASP A 150 6.21 1.55 4.73
N VAL A 151 5.46 2.20 3.83
CA VAL A 151 5.91 2.50 2.47
C VAL A 151 6.58 3.88 2.36
N GLY A 152 6.19 4.84 3.20
CA GLY A 152 6.74 6.20 3.27
C GLY A 152 6.37 7.15 2.11
N ASN A 153 5.69 6.67 1.07
CA ASN A 153 5.31 7.48 -0.10
C ASN A 153 4.03 6.94 -0.78
N THR A 154 3.35 7.79 -1.56
CA THR A 154 2.15 7.46 -2.36
C THR A 154 2.47 6.82 -3.73
N ASP A 155 3.47 5.94 -3.76
CA ASP A 155 3.93 5.27 -4.98
C ASP A 155 3.03 4.08 -5.38
N MET A 156 3.28 3.46 -6.54
CA MET A 156 2.57 2.27 -7.00
C MET A 156 2.64 1.10 -6.01
N LYS A 157 3.74 0.97 -5.24
CA LYS A 157 3.85 -0.01 -4.14
C LYS A 157 2.78 0.20 -3.07
N TYR A 158 2.56 1.46 -2.66
CA TYR A 158 1.51 1.82 -1.72
C TYR A 158 0.11 1.50 -2.29
N LYS A 159 -0.16 1.91 -3.54
CA LYS A 159 -1.46 1.66 -4.20
C LYS A 159 -1.73 0.16 -4.37
N ASN A 160 -0.71 -0.63 -4.74
CA ASN A 160 -0.80 -2.09 -4.85
C ASN A 160 -1.12 -2.72 -3.49
N ARG A 161 -0.46 -2.25 -2.42
CA ARG A 161 -0.72 -2.74 -1.05
C ARG A 161 -2.15 -2.46 -0.61
N VAL A 162 -2.64 -1.22 -0.80
CA VAL A 162 -4.02 -0.84 -0.49
C VAL A 162 -5.02 -1.66 -1.31
N ARG A 163 -4.81 -1.80 -2.63
CA ARG A 163 -5.67 -2.63 -3.49
C ARG A 163 -5.70 -4.09 -3.06
N SER A 164 -4.56 -4.65 -2.68
CA SER A 164 -4.48 -6.01 -2.14
C SER A 164 -5.32 -6.15 -0.86
N ARG A 165 -5.24 -5.21 0.08
CA ARG A 165 -6.07 -5.23 1.30
C ARG A 165 -7.55 -5.14 0.99
N ILE A 166 -7.93 -4.24 0.09
CA ILE A 166 -9.32 -4.08 -0.34
C ILE A 166 -9.85 -5.40 -0.94
N SER A 167 -9.06 -6.06 -1.80
CA SER A 167 -9.49 -7.33 -2.41
C SER A 167 -9.67 -8.45 -1.38
N ASN A 168 -8.79 -8.53 -0.37
CA ASN A 168 -8.90 -9.56 0.67
C ASN A 168 -10.07 -9.27 1.63
N LEU A 169 -10.30 -8.01 2.01
CA LEU A 169 -11.42 -7.60 2.88
C LEU A 169 -12.79 -7.77 2.19
N LYS A 170 -12.82 -7.67 0.86
CA LYS A 170 -14.01 -7.88 0.02
C LYS A 170 -14.22 -9.34 -0.39
N ASP A 171 -13.33 -10.26 -0.03
CA ASP A 171 -13.47 -11.65 -0.44
C ASP A 171 -14.74 -12.25 0.17
N ALA A 172 -15.65 -12.71 -0.69
CA ALA A 172 -16.89 -13.36 -0.27
C ALA A 172 -16.63 -14.76 0.30
N LYS A 173 -15.50 -15.39 -0.05
CA LYS A 173 -15.13 -16.72 0.42
C LYS A 173 -14.51 -16.71 1.82
N ASN A 174 -14.12 -15.55 2.33
CA ASN A 174 -13.54 -15.40 3.66
C ASN A 174 -14.14 -14.19 4.42
N PRO A 175 -15.41 -14.27 4.85
CA PRO A 175 -16.02 -13.22 5.66
C PRO A 175 -15.36 -13.13 7.06
N ASP A 176 -14.76 -14.22 7.54
CA ASP A 176 -14.17 -14.29 8.88
C ASP A 176 -12.95 -13.38 9.02
N LEU A 177 -12.13 -13.22 7.98
CA LEU A 177 -11.04 -12.23 7.98
C LEU A 177 -11.58 -10.82 8.28
N ARG A 178 -12.67 -10.41 7.60
CA ARG A 178 -13.29 -9.11 7.82
C ARG A 178 -13.86 -8.99 9.23
N ARG A 179 -14.54 -10.03 9.72
CA ARG A 179 -15.06 -10.07 11.11
C ARG A 179 -13.96 -9.97 12.14
N ASN A 180 -12.85 -10.68 11.95
CA ASN A 180 -11.68 -10.65 12.82
C ASN A 180 -10.99 -9.28 12.85
N VAL A 181 -10.99 -8.56 11.72
CA VAL A 181 -10.51 -7.18 11.66
C VAL A 181 -11.47 -6.22 12.37
N LEU A 182 -12.78 -6.39 12.18
CA LEU A 182 -13.82 -5.55 12.80
C LEU A 182 -13.90 -5.74 14.33
N CYS A 183 -13.74 -6.98 14.82
CA CYS A 183 -13.75 -7.27 16.26
C CYS A 183 -12.40 -6.98 16.95
N GLY A 184 -11.37 -6.62 16.19
CA GLY A 184 -10.04 -6.29 16.70
C GLY A 184 -9.14 -7.48 17.00
N ALA A 185 -9.54 -8.72 16.64
CA ALA A 185 -8.66 -9.89 16.72
C ALA A 185 -7.43 -9.75 15.82
N ILE A 186 -7.57 -9.06 14.69
CA ILE A 186 -6.45 -8.64 13.83
C ILE A 186 -6.27 -7.14 13.97
N THR A 187 -5.08 -6.73 14.43
CA THR A 187 -4.79 -5.30 14.61
C THR A 187 -4.57 -4.58 13.26
N PRO A 188 -4.84 -3.26 13.17
CA PRO A 188 -4.59 -2.46 11.97
C PRO A 188 -3.13 -2.52 11.48
N GLN A 189 -2.19 -2.68 12.40
CA GLN A 189 -0.77 -2.82 12.12
C GLN A 189 -0.47 -4.19 11.49
N GLN A 190 -1.03 -5.25 12.07
CA GLN A 190 -0.84 -6.61 11.57
C GLN A 190 -1.42 -6.75 10.16
N ILE A 191 -2.62 -6.20 9.90
CA ILE A 191 -3.18 -6.22 8.54
C ILE A 191 -2.40 -5.37 7.54
N ALA A 192 -1.77 -4.27 7.95
CA ALA A 192 -0.92 -3.48 7.07
C ALA A 192 0.32 -4.26 6.60
N VAL A 193 0.91 -5.08 7.48
CA VAL A 193 2.15 -5.82 7.21
C VAL A 193 1.91 -7.17 6.52
N MET A 194 0.92 -7.96 6.97
CA MET A 194 0.72 -9.36 6.55
C MET A 194 0.69 -9.58 5.03
N THR A 195 1.18 -10.71 4.54
CA THR A 195 1.20 -10.93 3.08
C THR A 195 -0.21 -11.22 2.54
N SER A 196 -0.41 -11.03 1.24
CA SER A 196 -1.68 -11.40 0.58
C SER A 196 -1.97 -12.90 0.66
N GLU A 197 -0.93 -13.71 0.77
CA GLU A 197 -1.03 -15.15 0.92
C GLU A 197 -1.48 -15.54 2.33
N GLU A 198 -1.02 -14.80 3.34
CA GLU A 198 -1.36 -15.01 4.75
C GLU A 198 -2.80 -14.61 5.10
N MET A 199 -3.41 -13.70 4.33
CA MET A 199 -4.80 -13.21 4.48
C MET A 199 -5.85 -14.09 3.79
N ALA A 200 -5.45 -15.04 2.95
CA ALA A 200 -6.39 -15.93 2.28
C ALA A 200 -7.13 -16.81 3.31
N SER A 201 -8.26 -17.41 2.90
CA SER A 201 -8.97 -18.36 3.75
C SER A 201 -8.04 -19.45 4.27
N ASP A 202 -8.28 -19.92 5.49
CA ASP A 202 -7.41 -20.91 6.13
C ASP A 202 -7.32 -22.19 5.29
N GLU A 203 -8.42 -22.62 4.66
CA GLU A 203 -8.44 -23.74 3.73
C GLU A 203 -7.53 -23.50 2.51
N LEU A 204 -7.65 -22.33 1.86
CA LEU A 204 -6.87 -22.03 0.65
C LEU A 204 -5.38 -21.83 0.98
N LYS A 205 -5.10 -21.29 2.16
CA LYS A 205 -3.75 -21.14 2.69
C LYS A 205 -3.11 -22.51 2.92
N GLU A 206 -3.85 -23.45 3.49
CA GLU A 206 -3.35 -24.80 3.74
C GLU A 206 -3.15 -25.58 2.44
N ILE A 207 -4.09 -25.47 1.49
CA ILE A 207 -3.95 -26.06 0.15
C ILE A 207 -2.71 -25.53 -0.56
N ARG A 208 -2.48 -24.21 -0.57
CA ARG A 208 -1.29 -23.62 -1.19
C ARG A 208 -0.01 -24.10 -0.53
N LYS A 209 0.05 -24.11 0.82
CA LYS A 209 1.22 -24.62 1.55
C LYS A 209 1.49 -26.08 1.22
N ALA A 210 0.46 -26.91 1.16
CA ALA A 210 0.58 -28.32 0.80
C ALA A 210 1.14 -28.48 -0.62
N MET A 211 0.54 -27.79 -1.60
CA MET A 211 0.98 -27.81 -3.00
C MET A 211 2.42 -27.32 -3.16
N THR A 212 2.79 -26.21 -2.50
CA THR A 212 4.17 -25.70 -2.56
C THR A 212 5.15 -26.67 -1.91
N LYS A 213 4.78 -27.27 -0.77
CA LYS A 213 5.60 -28.26 -0.10
C LYS A 213 5.78 -29.53 -0.94
N GLU A 214 4.73 -29.97 -1.63
CA GLU A 214 4.78 -31.11 -2.54
C GLU A 214 5.61 -30.80 -3.77
N ALA A 215 5.44 -29.63 -4.38
CA ALA A 215 6.27 -29.20 -5.50
C ALA A 215 7.75 -29.16 -5.11
N ILE A 216 8.09 -28.59 -3.95
CA ILE A 216 9.47 -28.60 -3.44
C ILE A 216 9.97 -30.03 -3.24
N ARG A 217 9.15 -30.90 -2.62
CA ARG A 217 9.51 -32.30 -2.39
C ARG A 217 9.78 -33.03 -3.71
N GLU A 218 8.92 -32.85 -4.71
CA GLU A 218 9.06 -33.43 -6.03
C GLU A 218 10.33 -32.93 -6.74
N HIS A 219 10.61 -31.63 -6.66
CA HIS A 219 11.82 -31.06 -7.25
C HIS A 219 13.11 -31.51 -6.54
N GLN A 220 13.04 -31.79 -5.23
CA GLN A 220 14.18 -32.32 -4.47
C GLN A 220 14.45 -33.81 -4.75
N MET A 221 13.47 -34.55 -5.25
CA MET A 221 13.69 -35.93 -5.67
C MET A 221 14.51 -35.93 -6.96
N ALA A 222 15.82 -36.18 -6.83
CA ALA A 222 16.69 -36.40 -7.98
C ALA A 222 16.15 -37.59 -8.80
N ARG A 223 15.49 -37.31 -9.93
CA ARG A 223 15.16 -38.34 -10.90
C ARG A 223 16.48 -38.81 -11.49
N THR A 224 16.89 -40.04 -11.16
CA THR A 224 18.04 -40.69 -11.80
C THR A 224 17.75 -40.75 -13.29
N GLY A 225 18.48 -39.97 -14.09
CA GLY A 225 18.34 -39.98 -15.55
C GLY A 225 18.63 -41.38 -16.10
N GLY A 226 17.74 -41.89 -16.94
CA GLY A 226 17.82 -43.21 -17.55
C GLY A 226 16.51 -43.98 -17.46
N THR A 227 16.36 -44.99 -18.31
CA THR A 227 15.22 -45.91 -18.27
C THR A 227 15.46 -46.95 -17.19
N GLN A 228 14.61 -46.99 -16.17
CA GLN A 228 14.67 -47.99 -15.11
C GLN A 228 14.34 -49.36 -15.70
N THR A 229 15.15 -50.37 -15.36
CA THR A 229 15.04 -51.73 -15.89
C THR A 229 15.47 -52.75 -14.86
N ASP A 230 14.77 -53.87 -14.83
CA ASP A 230 15.12 -55.05 -14.02
C ASP A 230 15.88 -56.12 -14.83
N LEU A 231 16.21 -55.83 -16.10
CA LEU A 231 16.91 -56.78 -16.99
C LEU A 231 18.35 -57.06 -16.51
N PHE A 232 18.97 -56.12 -15.80
CA PHE A 232 20.36 -56.23 -15.37
C PHE A 232 20.47 -56.47 -13.87
N THR A 233 21.28 -57.46 -13.48
CA THR A 233 21.59 -57.71 -12.06
C THR A 233 22.96 -57.13 -11.72
N CYS A 234 23.03 -56.31 -10.67
CA CYS A 234 24.28 -55.68 -10.26
C CYS A 234 25.27 -56.71 -9.67
N GLY A 235 26.50 -56.76 -10.18
CA GLY A 235 27.54 -57.66 -9.66
C GLY A 235 28.00 -57.35 -8.22
N LYS A 236 27.85 -56.12 -7.73
CA LYS A 236 28.28 -55.73 -6.37
C LYS A 236 27.23 -56.02 -5.30
N CYS A 237 25.97 -55.61 -5.52
CA CYS A 237 24.90 -55.73 -4.53
C CYS A 237 23.84 -56.80 -4.85
N ARG A 238 23.92 -57.45 -6.02
CA ARG A 238 22.97 -58.47 -6.53
C ARG A 238 21.52 -58.02 -6.66
N LYS A 239 21.24 -56.73 -6.53
CA LYS A 239 19.91 -56.14 -6.77
C LYS A 239 19.72 -55.86 -8.28
N LYS A 240 18.47 -55.84 -8.71
CA LYS A 240 18.07 -55.59 -10.12
C LYS A 240 17.67 -54.15 -10.43
N ASN A 241 17.61 -53.28 -9.41
CA ASN A 241 17.29 -51.85 -9.57
C ASN A 241 18.41 -51.10 -10.31
N CYS A 242 18.34 -51.14 -11.65
CA CYS A 242 19.32 -50.54 -12.54
C CYS A 242 18.63 -49.57 -13.51
N THR A 243 19.37 -48.55 -13.94
CA THR A 243 19.01 -47.66 -15.04
C THR A 243 19.94 -47.93 -16.22
N TYR A 244 19.40 -47.97 -17.43
CA TYR A 244 20.22 -48.08 -18.65
C TYR A 244 20.08 -46.82 -19.50
N THR A 245 21.12 -46.53 -20.27
CA THR A 245 21.14 -45.47 -21.28
C THR A 245 21.93 -45.97 -22.46
N GLN A 246 21.32 -45.91 -23.63
CA GLN A 246 21.94 -46.31 -24.88
C GLN A 246 22.57 -45.07 -25.54
N VAL A 247 23.87 -45.14 -25.80
CA VAL A 247 24.61 -44.05 -26.44
C VAL A 247 25.47 -44.64 -27.56
N GLN A 248 25.43 -44.00 -28.73
CA GLN A 248 26.34 -44.32 -29.81
C GLN A 248 27.68 -43.59 -29.55
N THR A 249 28.63 -44.30 -28.96
CA THR A 249 29.94 -43.74 -28.57
C THR A 249 31.02 -43.86 -29.64
N ARG A 250 30.72 -44.49 -30.78
CA ARG A 250 31.68 -44.78 -31.86
C ARG A 250 31.08 -44.55 -33.25
N SER A 251 31.90 -44.68 -34.29
CA SER A 251 31.54 -44.45 -35.71
C SER A 251 30.30 -45.25 -36.13
N SER A 252 29.65 -44.83 -37.23
CA SER A 252 28.38 -45.39 -37.73
C SER A 252 28.36 -46.91 -37.93
N ASP A 253 29.52 -47.53 -38.06
CA ASP A 253 29.67 -48.98 -38.28
C ASP A 253 29.56 -49.85 -37.00
N GLU A 254 29.48 -49.25 -35.80
CA GLU A 254 29.33 -49.99 -34.54
C GLU A 254 27.91 -49.86 -33.93
N PRO A 255 27.36 -50.95 -33.35
CA PRO A 255 26.05 -50.92 -32.69
C PRO A 255 26.07 -50.04 -31.43
N MET A 256 24.90 -49.55 -31.01
CA MET A 256 24.81 -48.68 -29.83
C MET A 256 25.32 -49.38 -28.57
N THR A 257 26.08 -48.66 -27.75
CA THR A 257 26.57 -49.19 -26.47
C THR A 257 25.55 -48.92 -25.37
N THR A 258 25.21 -49.96 -24.60
CA THR A 258 24.30 -49.83 -23.46
C THR A 258 25.10 -49.59 -22.18
N PHE A 259 24.97 -48.40 -21.59
CA PHE A 259 25.52 -48.09 -20.28
C PHE A 259 24.49 -48.42 -19.20
N VAL A 260 24.89 -49.23 -18.21
CA VAL A 260 24.04 -49.64 -17.10
C VAL A 260 24.59 -49.08 -15.80
N VAL A 261 23.72 -48.49 -14.98
CA VAL A 261 24.03 -47.93 -13.67
C VAL A 261 23.12 -48.60 -12.64
N CYS A 262 23.70 -49.15 -11.58
CA CYS A 262 22.94 -49.65 -10.45
C CYS A 262 22.54 -48.48 -9.53
N ASN A 263 21.25 -48.29 -9.31
CA ASN A 263 20.72 -47.19 -8.49
C ASN A 263 21.01 -47.39 -6.99
N GLU A 264 21.32 -48.61 -6.56
CA GLU A 264 21.49 -49.00 -5.16
C GLU A 264 22.93 -48.81 -4.65
N CYS A 265 23.93 -49.15 -5.47
CA CYS A 265 25.34 -49.08 -5.09
C CYS A 265 26.17 -48.16 -5.99
N GLY A 266 25.55 -47.49 -6.96
CA GLY A 266 26.21 -46.58 -7.91
C GLY A 266 27.14 -47.26 -8.91
N ASN A 267 27.20 -48.59 -8.95
CA ASN A 267 28.08 -49.31 -9.88
C ASN A 267 27.67 -49.05 -11.33
N ARG A 268 28.62 -48.67 -12.19
CA ARG A 268 28.38 -48.42 -13.62
C ARG A 268 29.19 -49.39 -14.47
N TRP A 269 28.57 -49.97 -15.48
CA TRP A 269 29.25 -50.86 -16.42
C TRP A 269 28.63 -50.76 -17.82
N LYS A 270 29.37 -51.20 -18.83
CA LYS A 270 28.90 -51.28 -20.22
C LYS A 270 28.43 -52.71 -20.51
N PHE A 271 27.31 -52.82 -21.20
CA PHE A 271 26.81 -54.06 -21.78
C PHE A 271 26.98 -53.95 -23.29
N CYS A 272 27.85 -54.80 -23.84
CA CYS A 272 28.21 -54.85 -25.25
C CYS A 272 27.54 -56.06 -25.90
#